data_AF-A0A3P1YDN5-F1
#
_entry.id   AF-A0A3P1YDN5-F1
#
_cell.length_a   1.000
_cell.length_b   1.000
_cell.length_c   1.000
_cell.angle_alpha   90.00
_cell.angle_beta   90.00
_cell.angle_gamma   90.00
#
_symmetry.space_group_name_H-M   'P 1'
#
loop_
_entity.id
_entity.type
_entity.pdbx_description
1 polymer ?
#
loop_
_entity_poly.entity_id
_entity_poly.type
_entity_poly.pdbx_seq_one_letter_code
_entity_poly.pdbx_strand_id
1 'polypeptide(L)'
;PESFFDALSRPDSTQRERISIASIDIGCGTTDLVITDYHLDRNGHSGGGANVHIIPQQRFRDSFKIAGDDILLDVIQSYVLPAFEQALRETGVISVETLMSQLCGSQNISAAESVLRQQLTLQLFVPLALHILGKYEQFDPLDEQTHIVINQRVGDLLPVGSLRDEVEGFVRREVQKAGGPTDFKLAEVMLTLPLARVHNDLCSGKFNIDKVLTALCEVLSYYHCDLLLLTGRPSQLPGIQAIIRRNLPLPPGRILPLHGYQTGTWYPFHKNGHIDDPKSTASVGAMLTQLCANHSIPNFHFRTSALKPYSTIRHIGTIDMDNLIRSADIVYRHIESENGQIKLPTFTDENGENTTQSIIMRGDLRLGYRQLDAERWAAAPLYTLRFS
;
A
#
# COMPACT_ATOMS: atom_id res chain seq x y z
N PRO A 1 -10.01 19.74 22.89
CA PRO A 1 -10.39 18.40 22.38
C PRO A 1 -11.90 18.25 22.18
N GLU A 2 -12.72 18.80 23.08
CA GLU A 2 -14.18 18.64 23.06
C GLU A 2 -14.84 19.16 21.77
N SER A 3 -14.55 20.40 21.37
CA SER A 3 -15.06 20.96 20.12
C SER A 3 -14.69 20.15 18.88
N PHE A 4 -13.54 19.48 18.90
CA PHE A 4 -13.10 18.59 17.82
C PHE A 4 -13.90 17.28 17.79
N PHE A 5 -14.21 16.71 18.95
CA PHE A 5 -15.07 15.53 19.05
C PHE A 5 -16.49 15.85 18.56
N ASP A 6 -17.08 16.94 19.05
CA ASP A 6 -18.42 17.38 18.64
C ASP A 6 -18.49 17.67 17.13
N ALA A 7 -17.45 18.27 16.55
CA ALA A 7 -17.39 18.55 15.11
C ALA A 7 -17.23 17.29 14.25
N LEU A 8 -16.50 16.28 14.74
CA LEU A 8 -16.23 15.06 14.00
C LEU A 8 -17.27 13.98 14.19
N SER A 9 -17.96 13.90 15.32
CA SER A 9 -19.00 12.89 15.55
C SER A 9 -20.03 12.88 14.41
N ARG A 10 -20.45 11.69 13.98
CA ARG A 10 -21.54 11.59 13.01
C ARG A 10 -22.85 12.14 13.59
N PRO A 11 -23.73 12.76 12.77
CA PRO A 11 -25.00 13.31 13.24
C PRO A 11 -25.92 12.27 13.88
N ASP A 12 -25.82 11.01 13.44
CA ASP A 12 -26.58 9.86 13.96
C ASP A 12 -25.93 9.21 15.20
N SER A 13 -24.73 9.64 15.61
CA SER A 13 -24.06 9.08 16.78
C SER A 13 -24.71 9.55 18.09
N THR A 14 -25.02 8.58 18.96
CA THR A 14 -25.51 8.84 20.32
C THR A 14 -24.38 9.02 21.34
N GLN A 15 -23.12 8.77 20.95
CA GLN A 15 -21.94 8.84 21.81
C GLN A 15 -21.06 10.04 21.43
N ARG A 16 -21.34 11.22 22.00
CA ARG A 16 -20.60 12.46 21.68
C ARG A 16 -19.18 12.52 22.27
N GLU A 17 -18.90 11.73 23.29
CA GLU A 17 -17.57 11.65 23.91
C GLU A 17 -16.67 10.58 23.28
N ARG A 18 -17.06 10.05 22.13
CA ARG A 18 -16.33 9.03 21.38
C ARG A 18 -16.33 9.37 19.90
N ILE A 19 -15.17 9.20 19.27
CA ILE A 19 -15.03 9.23 17.82
C ILE A 19 -14.24 8.01 17.35
N SER A 20 -14.66 7.43 16.24
CA SER A 20 -14.02 6.31 15.57
C SER A 20 -13.30 6.83 14.32
N ILE A 21 -11.97 6.81 14.33
CA ILE A 21 -11.17 7.26 13.19
C ILE A 21 -10.49 6.04 12.58
N ALA A 22 -10.63 5.93 11.26
CA ALA A 22 -9.85 5.00 10.47
C ALA A 22 -8.71 5.71 9.73
N SER A 23 -7.63 4.99 9.48
CA SER A 23 -6.53 5.44 8.63
C SER A 23 -6.12 4.34 7.66
N ILE A 24 -6.04 4.67 6.37
CA ILE A 24 -5.35 3.86 5.36
C ILE A 24 -3.99 4.51 5.09
N ASP A 25 -2.90 3.79 5.38
CA ASP A 25 -1.54 4.18 5.02
C ASP A 25 -1.04 3.30 3.86
N ILE A 26 -0.75 3.93 2.72
CA ILE A 26 -0.16 3.25 1.57
C ILE A 26 1.34 3.55 1.56
N GLY A 27 2.15 2.61 2.06
CA GLY A 27 3.60 2.67 2.02
C GLY A 27 4.19 2.23 0.68
N CYS A 28 5.51 2.02 0.68
CA CYS A 28 6.20 1.45 -0.47
C CYS A 28 5.78 0.00 -0.68
N GLY A 29 5.84 -0.86 0.36
CA GLY A 29 5.54 -2.30 0.23
C GLY A 29 4.36 -2.80 1.08
N THR A 30 3.67 -1.93 1.82
CA THR A 30 2.45 -2.30 2.56
C THR A 30 1.34 -1.28 2.41
N THR A 31 0.10 -1.78 2.39
CA THR A 31 -1.12 -0.99 2.60
C THR A 31 -1.74 -1.40 3.92
N ASP A 32 -1.81 -0.47 4.86
CA ASP A 32 -2.21 -0.72 6.24
C ASP A 32 -3.55 -0.04 6.54
N LEU A 33 -4.48 -0.75 7.20
CA LEU A 33 -5.70 -0.17 7.76
C LEU A 33 -5.62 -0.24 9.29
N VAL A 34 -5.92 0.87 9.97
CA VAL A 34 -6.12 0.89 11.42
C VAL A 34 -7.43 1.62 11.72
N ILE A 35 -8.24 1.06 12.62
CA ILE A 35 -9.46 1.68 13.15
C ILE A 35 -9.30 1.82 14.65
N THR A 36 -9.37 3.05 15.15
CA THR A 36 -9.19 3.38 16.56
C THR A 36 -10.33 4.26 17.05
N ASP A 37 -10.90 3.84 18.17
CA ASP A 37 -11.85 4.68 18.91
C ASP A 37 -11.07 5.56 19.87
N TYR A 38 -11.42 6.83 19.94
CA TYR A 38 -10.89 7.77 20.90
C TYR A 38 -12.02 8.19 21.81
N HIS A 39 -11.83 8.06 23.12
CA HIS A 39 -12.80 8.46 24.14
C HIS A 39 -12.25 9.57 25.02
N LEU A 40 -13.11 10.52 25.41
CA LEU A 40 -12.81 11.54 26.40
C LEU A 40 -13.11 11.04 27.81
N ASP A 41 -12.07 10.71 28.58
CA ASP A 41 -12.20 10.38 29.99
C ASP A 41 -12.16 11.64 30.85
N ARG A 42 -13.33 11.97 31.39
CA ARG A 42 -13.55 13.11 32.30
C ARG A 42 -13.52 12.70 33.78
N ASN A 43 -13.48 11.40 34.07
CA ASN A 43 -13.73 10.85 35.42
C ASN A 43 -12.47 10.73 36.29
N GLY A 44 -11.35 11.34 35.88
CA GLY A 44 -10.13 11.38 36.70
C GLY A 44 -10.25 12.22 37.98
N HIS A 45 -11.22 13.14 38.06
CA HIS A 45 -11.46 13.97 39.25
C HIS A 45 -12.95 14.30 39.38
N SER A 46 -13.56 13.97 40.53
CA SER A 46 -14.90 14.42 40.95
C SER A 46 -14.97 15.94 41.24
N GLY A 47 -14.22 16.73 40.48
CA GLY A 47 -14.19 18.18 40.49
C GLY A 47 -13.84 18.63 39.08
N GLY A 48 -14.72 19.40 38.45
CA GLY A 48 -14.63 19.81 37.04
C GLY A 48 -13.37 20.61 36.71
N GLY A 49 -12.27 19.90 36.43
CA GLY A 49 -11.01 20.45 35.94
C GLY A 49 -10.85 20.25 34.44
N ALA A 50 -10.17 21.20 33.79
CA ALA A 50 -9.93 21.26 32.34
C ALA A 50 -9.01 20.15 31.76
N ASN A 51 -8.66 19.12 32.54
CA ASN A 51 -7.71 18.08 32.15
C ASN A 51 -8.44 16.80 31.69
N VAL A 52 -8.99 16.83 30.48
CA VAL A 52 -9.64 15.67 29.85
C VAL A 52 -8.59 14.77 29.19
N HIS A 53 -8.62 13.47 29.47
CA HIS A 53 -7.74 12.49 28.83
C HIS A 53 -8.38 11.89 27.58
N ILE A 54 -7.61 11.77 26.51
CA ILE A 54 -7.98 11.00 25.32
C ILE A 54 -7.48 9.56 25.51
N ILE A 55 -8.40 8.61 25.53
CA ILE A 55 -8.10 7.18 25.63
C ILE A 55 -8.32 6.53 24.27
N PRO A 56 -7.25 6.03 23.60
CA PRO A 56 -7.40 5.25 22.39
C PRO A 56 -7.78 3.79 22.69
N GLN A 57 -8.63 3.21 21.85
CA GLN A 57 -8.93 1.79 21.81
C GLN A 57 -8.90 1.32 20.35
N GLN A 58 -7.85 0.60 19.97
CA GLN A 58 -7.76 0.02 18.63
C GLN A 58 -8.81 -1.08 18.47
N ARG A 59 -9.66 -0.96 17.46
CA ARG A 59 -10.76 -1.89 17.16
C ARG A 59 -10.43 -2.87 16.06
N PHE A 60 -9.56 -2.46 15.14
CA PHE A 60 -9.13 -3.25 14.00
C PHE A 60 -7.77 -2.75 13.52
N ARG A 61 -6.93 -3.68 13.06
CA ARG A 61 -5.75 -3.37 12.23
C ARG A 61 -5.49 -4.53 11.29
N ASP A 62 -5.07 -4.26 10.07
CA ASP A 62 -4.56 -5.27 9.15
C ASP A 62 -3.53 -4.64 8.18
N SER A 63 -2.73 -5.48 7.53
CA SER A 63 -1.61 -5.08 6.67
C SER A 63 -1.49 -5.98 5.45
N PHE A 64 -1.46 -5.37 4.27
CA PHE A 64 -1.40 -6.08 2.98
C PHE A 64 -0.08 -5.80 2.28
N LYS A 65 0.54 -6.83 1.69
CA LYS A 65 1.75 -6.71 0.85
C LYS A 65 1.42 -6.36 -0.61
N ILE A 66 0.48 -5.44 -0.79
CA ILE A 66 0.18 -4.82 -2.08
C ILE A 66 0.16 -3.31 -1.85
N ALA A 67 1.05 -2.56 -2.48
CA ALA A 67 1.28 -1.15 -2.13
C ALA A 67 1.84 -0.31 -3.30
N GLY A 68 2.68 0.68 -2.99
CA GLY A 68 3.25 1.61 -3.96
C GLY A 68 4.19 0.96 -4.98
N ASP A 69 4.94 -0.07 -4.58
CA ASP A 69 5.81 -0.85 -5.46
C ASP A 69 5.01 -1.70 -6.47
N ASP A 70 3.86 -2.25 -6.06
CA ASP A 70 2.94 -2.92 -7.00
C ASP A 70 2.30 -1.93 -7.98
N ILE A 71 1.90 -0.74 -7.53
CA ILE A 71 1.44 0.32 -8.44
C ILE A 71 2.53 0.67 -9.45
N LEU A 72 3.78 0.80 -8.99
CA LEU A 72 4.93 1.06 -9.85
C LEU A 72 5.14 -0.07 -10.88
N LEU A 73 5.05 -1.33 -10.45
CA LEU A 73 5.13 -2.49 -11.32
C LEU A 73 4.02 -2.50 -12.38
N ASP A 74 2.77 -2.23 -11.98
CA ASP A 74 1.63 -2.16 -12.88
C ASP A 74 1.83 -1.05 -13.94
N VAL A 75 2.39 0.11 -13.57
CA VAL A 75 2.75 1.19 -14.51
C VAL A 75 3.85 0.75 -15.47
N ILE A 76 4.90 0.09 -14.98
CA ILE A 76 5.99 -0.42 -15.81
C ILE A 76 5.44 -1.40 -16.87
N GLN A 77 4.66 -2.38 -16.43
CA GLN A 77 4.09 -3.41 -17.30
C GLN A 77 3.07 -2.86 -18.29
N SER A 78 2.24 -1.90 -17.88
CA SER A 78 1.13 -1.39 -18.69
C SER A 78 1.52 -0.31 -19.69
N TYR A 79 2.59 0.44 -19.44
CA TYR A 79 2.94 1.62 -20.25
C TYR A 79 4.42 1.70 -20.65
N VAL A 80 5.35 1.43 -19.73
CA VAL A 80 6.78 1.59 -20.02
C VAL A 80 7.28 0.46 -20.93
N LEU A 81 7.02 -0.80 -20.57
CA LEU A 81 7.43 -1.95 -21.38
C LEU A 81 6.77 -1.94 -22.77
N PRO A 82 5.46 -1.62 -22.92
CA PRO A 82 4.86 -1.50 -24.25
C PRO A 82 5.47 -0.39 -25.12
N ALA A 83 5.82 0.77 -24.54
CA ALA A 83 6.50 1.82 -25.29
C ALA A 83 7.90 1.38 -25.75
N PHE A 84 8.62 0.68 -24.88
CA PHE A 84 9.92 0.11 -25.20
C PHE A 84 9.83 -0.98 -26.27
N GLU A 85 8.87 -1.89 -26.16
CA GLU A 85 8.59 -2.93 -27.14
C GLU A 85 8.26 -2.33 -28.52
N GLN A 86 7.44 -1.28 -28.55
CA GLN A 86 7.07 -0.59 -29.78
C GLN A 86 8.29 0.04 -30.46
N ALA A 87 9.17 0.69 -29.70
CA ALA A 87 10.42 1.23 -30.25
C ALA A 87 11.32 0.13 -30.83
N LEU A 88 11.40 -1.03 -30.20
CA LEU A 88 12.14 -2.18 -30.74
C LEU A 88 11.52 -2.70 -32.05
N ARG A 89 10.18 -2.76 -32.14
CA ARG A 89 9.48 -3.14 -33.37
C ARG A 89 9.79 -2.19 -34.52
N GLU A 90 9.80 -0.88 -34.26
CA GLU A 90 10.07 0.15 -35.27
C GLU A 90 11.51 0.11 -35.80
N THR A 91 12.44 -0.46 -35.04
CA THR A 91 13.86 -0.59 -35.45
C THR A 91 14.12 -1.81 -36.35
N GLY A 92 13.11 -2.62 -36.66
CA GLY A 92 13.26 -3.77 -37.56
C GLY A 92 13.83 -5.05 -36.92
N VAL A 93 13.78 -5.15 -35.59
CA VAL A 93 14.14 -6.38 -34.87
C VAL A 93 13.27 -7.55 -35.32
N ILE A 94 13.89 -8.71 -35.58
CA ILE A 94 13.23 -9.89 -36.17
C ILE A 94 12.22 -10.53 -35.19
N SER A 95 12.63 -10.74 -33.93
CA SER A 95 11.79 -11.31 -32.87
C SER A 95 11.83 -10.44 -31.62
N VAL A 96 10.90 -9.50 -31.54
CA VAL A 96 10.79 -8.59 -30.39
C VAL A 96 10.40 -9.32 -29.11
N GLU A 97 9.56 -10.34 -29.18
CA GLU A 97 9.16 -11.13 -28.01
C GLU A 97 10.35 -11.85 -27.37
N THR A 98 11.19 -12.50 -28.18
CA THR A 98 12.42 -13.13 -27.68
C THR A 98 13.36 -12.09 -27.06
N LEU A 99 13.51 -10.92 -27.71
CA LEU A 99 14.36 -9.85 -27.19
C LEU A 99 13.82 -9.28 -25.87
N MET A 100 12.51 -9.05 -25.76
CA MET A 100 11.88 -8.60 -24.51
C MET A 100 12.07 -9.63 -23.40
N SER A 101 11.91 -10.92 -23.70
CA SER A 101 12.21 -12.00 -22.76
C SER A 101 13.67 -11.99 -22.31
N GLN A 102 14.60 -11.68 -23.23
CA GLN A 102 16.04 -11.54 -22.96
C GLN A 102 16.42 -10.29 -22.17
N LEU A 103 15.66 -9.19 -22.29
CA LEU A 103 15.99 -7.92 -21.62
C LEU A 103 15.29 -7.78 -20.27
N CYS A 104 14.08 -8.32 -20.12
CA CYS A 104 13.22 -8.07 -18.96
C CYS A 104 12.24 -9.20 -18.61
N GLY A 105 12.36 -10.36 -19.25
CA GLY A 105 11.47 -11.51 -19.00
C GLY A 105 12.14 -12.70 -18.32
N SER A 106 11.61 -13.89 -18.58
CA SER A 106 11.91 -15.12 -17.86
C SER A 106 13.04 -15.96 -18.46
N GLN A 107 13.76 -15.46 -19.47
CA GLN A 107 14.90 -16.20 -20.01
C GLN A 107 16.00 -16.37 -18.97
N ASN A 108 16.52 -17.59 -18.88
CA ASN A 108 17.70 -17.92 -18.09
C ASN A 108 18.92 -17.22 -18.69
N ILE A 109 19.59 -16.42 -17.88
CA ILE A 109 20.74 -15.62 -18.26
C ILE A 109 21.88 -15.80 -17.28
N SER A 110 23.06 -15.36 -17.69
CA SER A 110 24.22 -15.36 -16.80
C SER A 110 24.00 -14.43 -15.60
N ALA A 111 24.72 -14.66 -14.50
CA ALA A 111 24.67 -13.79 -13.32
C ALA A 111 25.05 -12.33 -13.66
N ALA A 112 26.02 -12.14 -14.57
CA ALA A 112 26.43 -10.82 -15.05
C ALA A 112 25.30 -10.10 -15.81
N GLU A 113 24.61 -10.81 -16.72
CA GLU A 113 23.44 -10.25 -17.41
C GLU A 113 22.28 -9.98 -16.45
N SER A 114 22.13 -10.77 -15.38
CA SER A 114 21.07 -10.55 -14.40
C SER A 114 21.25 -9.23 -13.67
N VAL A 115 22.51 -8.90 -13.34
CA VAL A 115 22.87 -7.58 -12.83
C VAL A 115 22.56 -6.49 -13.86
N LEU A 116 22.88 -6.69 -15.15
CA LEU A 116 22.57 -5.71 -16.20
C LEU A 116 21.06 -5.50 -16.38
N ARG A 117 20.23 -6.56 -16.29
CA ARG A 117 18.76 -6.43 -16.28
C ARG A 117 18.27 -5.64 -15.09
N GLN A 118 18.79 -5.94 -13.89
CA GLN A 118 18.44 -5.18 -12.68
C GLN A 118 18.82 -3.70 -12.84
N GLN A 119 20.00 -3.41 -13.38
CA GLN A 119 20.43 -2.04 -13.64
C GLN A 119 19.58 -1.37 -14.72
N LEU A 120 19.18 -2.06 -15.79
CA LEU A 120 18.24 -1.55 -16.78
C LEU A 120 16.92 -1.14 -16.12
N THR A 121 16.35 -2.01 -15.27
CA THR A 121 15.13 -1.69 -14.52
C THR A 121 15.30 -0.46 -13.63
N LEU A 122 16.40 -0.37 -12.87
CA LEU A 122 16.64 0.73 -11.93
C LEU A 122 17.00 2.06 -12.62
N GLN A 123 17.66 2.02 -13.77
CA GLN A 123 18.13 3.21 -14.49
C GLN A 123 17.13 3.73 -15.53
N LEU A 124 16.25 2.85 -16.03
CA LEU A 124 15.29 3.18 -17.09
C LEU A 124 13.84 3.00 -16.63
N PHE A 125 13.41 1.77 -16.32
CA PHE A 125 11.99 1.48 -16.14
C PHE A 125 11.38 2.13 -14.90
N VAL A 126 12.07 2.04 -13.76
CA VAL A 126 11.62 2.64 -12.49
C VAL A 126 11.53 4.16 -12.60
N PRO A 127 12.58 4.89 -13.06
CA PRO A 127 12.50 6.34 -13.23
C PRO A 127 11.39 6.79 -14.19
N LEU A 128 11.18 6.09 -15.31
CA LEU A 128 10.09 6.42 -16.24
C LEU A 128 8.71 6.22 -15.62
N ALA A 129 8.52 5.12 -14.89
CA ALA A 129 7.26 4.87 -14.19
C ALA A 129 7.00 5.89 -13.07
N LEU A 130 8.04 6.27 -12.32
CA LEU A 130 7.95 7.35 -11.33
C LEU A 130 7.67 8.70 -11.98
N HIS A 131 8.21 8.98 -13.17
CA HIS A 131 7.87 10.19 -13.93
C HIS A 131 6.39 10.20 -14.31
N ILE A 132 5.86 9.08 -14.84
CA ILE A 132 4.44 8.94 -15.17
C ILE A 132 3.57 9.20 -13.92
N LEU A 133 3.89 8.54 -12.80
CA LEU A 133 3.15 8.71 -11.55
C LEU A 133 3.24 10.15 -11.01
N GLY A 134 4.41 10.77 -11.06
CA GLY A 134 4.59 12.16 -10.62
C GLY A 134 3.81 13.17 -11.47
N LYS A 135 3.69 12.93 -12.78
CA LYS A 135 2.79 13.73 -13.65
C LYS A 135 1.32 13.44 -13.33
N TYR A 136 0.98 12.19 -13.08
CA TYR A 136 -0.37 11.77 -12.75
C TYR A 136 -0.86 12.26 -11.38
N GLU A 137 0.02 12.50 -10.41
CA GLU A 137 -0.33 13.17 -9.15
C GLU A 137 -0.99 14.54 -9.36
N GLN A 138 -0.71 15.21 -10.49
CA GLN A 138 -1.29 16.52 -10.84
C GLN A 138 -2.57 16.41 -11.69
N PHE A 139 -3.03 15.20 -11.99
CA PHE A 139 -4.21 14.98 -12.81
C PHE A 139 -5.49 15.26 -11.99
N ASP A 140 -6.35 16.13 -12.49
CA ASP A 140 -7.68 16.35 -11.95
C ASP A 140 -8.73 15.96 -13.01
N PRO A 141 -9.58 14.95 -12.74
CA PRO A 141 -10.65 14.56 -13.65
C PRO A 141 -11.60 15.71 -14.04
N LEU A 142 -11.68 16.76 -13.23
CA LEU A 142 -12.56 17.92 -13.44
C LEU A 142 -11.87 19.10 -14.12
N ASP A 143 -10.55 19.09 -14.26
CA ASP A 143 -9.79 20.13 -14.95
C ASP A 143 -9.10 19.56 -16.20
N GLU A 144 -9.69 19.83 -17.36
CA GLU A 144 -9.18 19.41 -18.67
C GLU A 144 -7.74 19.87 -18.94
N GLN A 145 -7.28 20.97 -18.31
CA GLN A 145 -5.89 21.44 -18.49
C GLN A 145 -4.86 20.46 -17.93
N THR A 146 -5.26 19.63 -16.98
CA THR A 146 -4.39 18.61 -16.38
C THR A 146 -4.35 17.31 -17.20
N HIS A 147 -5.19 17.15 -18.22
CA HIS A 147 -5.32 15.94 -19.05
C HIS A 147 -4.24 15.88 -20.14
N ILE A 148 -2.99 16.12 -19.75
CA ILE A 148 -1.86 16.18 -20.68
C ILE A 148 -1.53 14.80 -21.26
N VAL A 149 -0.83 14.83 -22.40
CA VAL A 149 -0.19 13.66 -23.00
C VAL A 149 1.31 13.80 -22.78
N ILE A 150 1.91 12.83 -22.09
CA ILE A 150 3.36 12.69 -22.08
C ILE A 150 3.76 12.32 -23.50
N ASN A 151 4.63 13.11 -24.14
CA ASN A 151 5.15 12.85 -25.49
C ASN A 151 6.58 13.38 -25.57
N GLN A 152 7.52 12.63 -24.99
CA GLN A 152 8.91 13.06 -24.82
C GLN A 152 9.86 11.89 -25.05
N ARG A 153 11.11 12.20 -25.41
CA ARG A 153 12.16 11.18 -25.47
C ARG A 153 12.54 10.76 -24.06
N VAL A 154 12.82 9.48 -23.89
CA VAL A 154 13.29 8.91 -22.62
C VAL A 154 14.49 9.69 -22.07
N GLY A 155 15.44 10.09 -22.92
CA GLY A 155 16.62 10.86 -22.51
C GLY A 155 16.28 12.20 -21.86
N ASP A 156 15.15 12.82 -22.21
CA ASP A 156 14.70 14.09 -21.64
C ASP A 156 13.99 13.91 -20.30
N LEU A 157 13.51 12.69 -20.01
CA LEU A 157 12.76 12.35 -18.81
C LEU A 157 13.66 11.87 -17.66
N LEU A 158 14.86 11.38 -18.00
CA LEU A 158 15.81 10.83 -17.05
C LEU A 158 16.80 11.92 -16.57
N PRO A 159 17.25 11.87 -15.31
CA PRO A 159 18.35 12.72 -14.86
C PRO A 159 19.62 12.50 -15.72
N VAL A 160 20.41 13.55 -15.91
CA VAL A 160 21.67 13.47 -16.68
C VAL A 160 22.60 12.41 -16.09
N GLY A 161 23.11 11.51 -16.94
CA GLY A 161 24.02 10.44 -16.52
C GLY A 161 23.34 9.24 -15.82
N SER A 162 22.00 9.14 -15.88
CA SER A 162 21.28 8.00 -15.28
C SER A 162 21.55 6.67 -15.99
N LEU A 163 21.70 6.70 -17.31
CA LEU A 163 21.99 5.52 -18.12
C LEU A 163 23.50 5.34 -18.24
N ARG A 164 24.00 4.22 -17.72
CA ARG A 164 25.42 3.88 -17.82
C ARG A 164 25.72 3.16 -19.14
N ASP A 165 26.93 3.37 -19.64
CA ASP A 165 27.42 2.79 -20.90
C ASP A 165 27.32 1.25 -20.92
N GLU A 166 27.50 0.58 -19.78
CA GLU A 166 27.37 -0.89 -19.70
C GLU A 166 25.94 -1.36 -19.96
N VAL A 167 24.95 -0.60 -19.49
CA VAL A 167 23.52 -0.91 -19.68
C VAL A 167 23.12 -0.61 -21.12
N GLU A 168 23.53 0.54 -21.66
CA GLU A 168 23.30 0.85 -23.08
C GLU A 168 23.97 -0.17 -24.00
N GLY A 169 25.22 -0.53 -23.72
CA GLY A 169 25.99 -1.52 -24.47
C GLY A 169 25.36 -2.91 -24.41
N PHE A 170 24.80 -3.30 -23.26
CA PHE A 170 24.01 -4.52 -23.11
C PHE A 170 22.80 -4.52 -24.05
N VAL A 171 21.94 -3.51 -23.96
CA VAL A 171 20.72 -3.45 -24.78
C VAL A 171 21.06 -3.41 -26.27
N ARG A 172 22.01 -2.56 -26.67
CA ARG A 172 22.45 -2.43 -28.07
C ARG A 172 22.97 -3.76 -28.62
N ARG A 173 23.76 -4.50 -27.85
CA ARG A 173 24.26 -5.82 -28.25
C ARG A 173 23.12 -6.81 -28.49
N GLU A 174 22.13 -6.86 -27.60
CA GLU A 174 21.01 -7.79 -27.76
C GLU A 174 20.08 -7.38 -28.91
N VAL A 175 19.87 -6.07 -29.12
CA VAL A 175 19.15 -5.54 -30.31
C VAL A 175 19.87 -5.95 -31.60
N GLN A 176 21.19 -5.79 -31.67
CA GLN A 176 21.98 -6.16 -32.85
C GLN A 176 21.92 -7.66 -33.12
N LYS A 177 22.05 -8.51 -32.08
CA LYS A 177 21.89 -9.97 -32.21
C LYS A 177 20.52 -10.36 -32.74
N ALA A 178 19.48 -9.59 -32.40
CA ALA A 178 18.11 -9.80 -32.86
C ALA A 178 17.83 -9.20 -34.25
N GLY A 179 18.86 -8.73 -34.96
CA GLY A 179 18.76 -8.19 -36.32
C GLY A 179 18.45 -6.69 -36.42
N GLY A 180 18.42 -5.98 -35.30
CA GLY A 180 18.23 -4.53 -35.26
C GLY A 180 19.49 -3.72 -35.60
N PRO A 181 19.40 -2.38 -35.56
CA PRO A 181 20.48 -1.48 -35.94
C PRO A 181 21.64 -1.49 -34.92
N THR A 182 22.83 -1.14 -35.40
CA THR A 182 24.05 -1.10 -34.58
C THR A 182 24.15 0.13 -33.67
N ASP A 183 23.34 1.16 -33.91
CA ASP A 183 23.35 2.44 -33.21
C ASP A 183 22.08 2.70 -32.40
N PHE A 184 21.35 1.66 -32.01
CA PHE A 184 20.19 1.78 -31.12
C PHE A 184 20.55 2.51 -29.82
N LYS A 185 19.73 3.51 -29.45
CA LYS A 185 19.89 4.34 -28.26
C LYS A 185 18.63 4.34 -27.41
N LEU A 186 18.77 3.97 -26.14
CA LEU A 186 17.69 3.99 -25.16
C LEU A 186 17.11 5.39 -24.98
N ALA A 187 17.96 6.41 -24.97
CA ALA A 187 17.57 7.79 -24.79
C ALA A 187 16.63 8.32 -25.90
N GLU A 188 16.64 7.73 -27.10
CA GLU A 188 15.84 8.17 -28.24
C GLU A 188 14.44 7.54 -28.28
N VAL A 189 14.16 6.57 -27.41
CA VAL A 189 12.83 5.95 -27.29
C VAL A 189 11.81 7.02 -26.91
N MET A 190 10.69 7.06 -27.64
CA MET A 190 9.59 7.99 -27.35
C MET A 190 8.60 7.39 -26.36
N LEU A 191 8.32 8.10 -25.26
CA LEU A 191 7.21 7.78 -24.37
C LEU A 191 6.00 8.65 -24.73
N THR A 192 4.97 8.02 -25.32
CA THR A 192 3.69 8.66 -25.63
C THR A 192 2.57 8.06 -24.79
N LEU A 193 2.05 8.81 -23.82
CA LEU A 193 1.03 8.34 -22.88
C LEU A 193 0.06 9.46 -22.46
N PRO A 194 -1.22 9.39 -22.86
CA PRO A 194 -2.28 10.22 -22.29
C PRO A 194 -2.50 9.89 -20.81
N LEU A 195 -2.44 10.87 -19.91
CA LEU A 195 -2.67 10.62 -18.47
C LEU A 195 -4.09 10.15 -18.17
N ALA A 196 -5.07 10.54 -18.99
CA ALA A 196 -6.44 10.04 -18.91
C ALA A 196 -6.52 8.50 -19.03
N ARG A 197 -5.60 7.87 -19.80
CA ARG A 197 -5.50 6.41 -19.88
C ARG A 197 -5.12 5.81 -18.52
N VAL A 198 -4.13 6.39 -17.84
CA VAL A 198 -3.69 5.95 -16.51
C VAL A 198 -4.83 6.04 -15.50
N HIS A 199 -5.57 7.15 -15.54
CA HIS A 199 -6.74 7.36 -14.69
C HIS A 199 -7.83 6.31 -14.92
N ASN A 200 -8.19 6.07 -16.18
CA ASN A 200 -9.23 5.10 -16.54
C ASN A 200 -8.82 3.67 -16.18
N ASP A 201 -7.55 3.31 -16.36
CA ASP A 201 -7.04 1.98 -16.05
C ASP A 201 -7.04 1.71 -14.53
N LEU A 202 -6.68 2.71 -13.71
CA LEU A 202 -6.85 2.65 -12.24
C LEU A 202 -8.33 2.52 -11.85
N CYS A 203 -9.20 3.36 -12.41
CA CYS A 203 -10.62 3.39 -12.06
C CYS A 203 -11.41 2.17 -12.59
N SER A 204 -10.86 1.41 -13.53
CA SER A 204 -11.47 0.17 -14.06
C SER A 204 -10.96 -1.09 -13.36
N GLY A 205 -10.14 -0.95 -12.31
CA GLY A 205 -9.66 -2.07 -11.50
C GLY A 205 -8.56 -2.90 -12.17
N LYS A 206 -7.84 -2.34 -13.16
CA LYS A 206 -6.69 -3.03 -13.79
C LYS A 206 -5.47 -3.12 -12.88
N PHE A 207 -5.37 -2.23 -11.90
CA PHE A 207 -4.27 -2.21 -10.95
C PHE A 207 -4.55 -3.11 -9.77
N ASN A 208 -3.53 -3.83 -9.30
CA ASN A 208 -3.66 -4.83 -8.23
C ASN A 208 -4.12 -4.21 -6.90
N ILE A 209 -3.78 -2.94 -6.65
CA ILE A 209 -4.18 -2.20 -5.46
C ILE A 209 -5.70 -2.04 -5.29
N ASP A 210 -6.47 -2.07 -6.39
CA ASP A 210 -7.94 -1.90 -6.36
C ASP A 210 -8.62 -2.98 -5.50
N LYS A 211 -8.13 -4.23 -5.59
CA LYS A 211 -8.66 -5.37 -4.82
C LYS A 211 -8.51 -5.15 -3.32
N VAL A 212 -7.34 -4.68 -2.89
CA VAL A 212 -7.04 -4.41 -1.47
C VAL A 212 -7.87 -3.23 -0.98
N LEU A 213 -7.88 -2.11 -1.70
CA LEU A 213 -8.64 -0.94 -1.28
C LEU A 213 -10.15 -1.22 -1.20
N THR A 214 -10.69 -2.00 -2.14
CA THR A 214 -12.09 -2.43 -2.12
C THR A 214 -12.38 -3.28 -0.88
N ALA A 215 -11.53 -4.28 -0.57
CA ALA A 215 -11.67 -5.09 0.65
C ALA A 215 -11.58 -4.25 1.94
N LEU A 216 -10.66 -3.29 2.00
CA LEU A 216 -10.55 -2.36 3.13
C LEU A 216 -11.80 -1.47 3.26
N CYS A 217 -12.39 -1.02 2.16
CA CYS A 217 -13.64 -0.25 2.17
C CYS A 217 -14.82 -1.05 2.72
N GLU A 218 -14.89 -2.36 2.48
CA GLU A 218 -15.91 -3.23 3.09
C GLU A 218 -15.76 -3.26 4.62
N VAL A 219 -14.55 -3.39 5.13
CA VAL A 219 -14.28 -3.33 6.58
C VAL A 219 -14.66 -1.97 7.15
N LEU A 220 -14.26 -0.88 6.50
CA LEU A 220 -14.61 0.48 6.93
C LEU A 220 -16.12 0.69 7.02
N SER A 221 -16.87 0.19 6.03
CA SER A 221 -18.34 0.25 6.00
C SER A 221 -18.96 -0.49 7.20
N TYR A 222 -18.37 -1.61 7.61
CA TYR A 222 -18.84 -2.38 8.77
C TYR A 222 -18.58 -1.66 10.11
N TYR A 223 -17.44 -0.98 10.26
CA TYR A 223 -17.07 -0.32 11.51
C TYR A 223 -17.75 1.05 11.73
N HIS A 224 -18.40 1.62 10.71
CA HIS A 224 -19.14 2.89 10.79
C HIS A 224 -18.29 4.03 11.39
N CYS A 225 -17.08 4.21 10.87
CA CYS A 225 -16.15 5.24 11.33
C CYS A 225 -16.72 6.66 11.12
N ASP A 226 -16.31 7.59 11.98
CA ASP A 226 -16.65 9.02 11.85
C ASP A 226 -15.80 9.73 10.80
N LEU A 227 -14.55 9.29 10.62
CA LEU A 227 -13.59 9.88 9.69
C LEU A 227 -12.65 8.81 9.14
N LEU A 228 -12.31 8.90 7.86
CA LEU A 228 -11.26 8.13 7.22
C LEU A 228 -10.12 9.05 6.81
N LEU A 229 -8.91 8.78 7.31
CA LEU A 229 -7.68 9.46 6.94
C LEU A 229 -6.96 8.66 5.85
N LEU A 230 -6.48 9.32 4.80
CA LEU A 230 -5.62 8.72 3.79
C LEU A 230 -4.21 9.27 3.93
N THR A 231 -3.23 8.37 4.03
CA THR A 231 -1.81 8.72 4.15
C THR A 231 -0.91 7.84 3.29
N GLY A 232 0.37 8.22 3.21
CA GLY A 232 1.37 7.64 2.34
C GLY A 232 1.35 8.23 0.93
N ARG A 233 2.50 8.25 0.24
CA ARG A 233 2.65 8.94 -1.05
C ARG A 233 1.63 8.49 -2.10
N PRO A 234 1.36 7.19 -2.30
CA PRO A 234 0.37 6.75 -3.29
C PRO A 234 -1.05 7.23 -3.01
N SER A 235 -1.40 7.64 -1.78
CA SER A 235 -2.72 8.23 -1.49
C SER A 235 -2.97 9.56 -2.21
N GLN A 236 -1.91 10.22 -2.70
CA GLN A 236 -2.01 11.43 -3.53
C GLN A 236 -2.50 11.13 -4.94
N LEU A 237 -2.38 9.88 -5.42
CA LEU A 237 -2.80 9.52 -6.77
C LEU A 237 -4.33 9.69 -6.90
N PRO A 238 -4.82 10.47 -7.87
CA PRO A 238 -6.26 10.73 -8.03
C PRO A 238 -7.09 9.44 -8.16
N GLY A 239 -6.55 8.43 -8.84
CA GLY A 239 -7.19 7.13 -9.02
C GLY A 239 -7.38 6.36 -7.70
N ILE A 240 -6.46 6.49 -6.74
CA ILE A 240 -6.59 5.85 -5.42
C ILE A 240 -7.75 6.46 -4.66
N GLN A 241 -7.85 7.80 -4.65
CA GLN A 241 -8.99 8.49 -4.05
C GLN A 241 -10.30 8.15 -4.76
N ALA A 242 -10.29 8.01 -6.08
CA ALA A 242 -11.44 7.60 -6.88
C ALA A 242 -11.92 6.19 -6.51
N ILE A 243 -11.02 5.21 -6.37
CA ILE A 243 -11.36 3.83 -5.95
C ILE A 243 -12.04 3.85 -4.57
N ILE A 244 -11.47 4.57 -3.60
CA ILE A 244 -12.04 4.65 -2.25
C ILE A 244 -13.42 5.32 -2.29
N ARG A 245 -13.56 6.45 -2.99
CA ARG A 245 -14.84 7.18 -3.10
C ARG A 245 -15.90 6.38 -3.84
N ARG A 246 -15.54 5.61 -4.88
CA ARG A 246 -16.45 4.73 -5.62
C ARG A 246 -17.05 3.64 -4.72
N ASN A 247 -16.24 3.12 -3.79
CA ASN A 247 -16.67 2.11 -2.83
C ASN A 247 -17.48 2.68 -1.65
N LEU A 248 -17.57 4.02 -1.52
CA LEU A 248 -18.38 4.73 -0.51
C LEU A 248 -18.27 4.18 0.93
N PRO A 249 -17.06 3.92 1.47
CA PRO A 249 -16.94 3.40 2.83
C PRO A 249 -17.49 4.39 3.89
N LEU A 250 -17.42 5.68 3.58
CA LEU A 250 -17.97 6.80 4.33
C LEU A 250 -18.52 7.85 3.34
N PRO A 251 -19.38 8.79 3.78
CA PRO A 251 -19.71 9.96 3.00
C PRO A 251 -18.46 10.72 2.51
N PRO A 252 -18.39 11.22 1.27
CA PRO A 252 -17.17 11.82 0.71
C PRO A 252 -16.53 12.93 1.55
N GLY A 253 -17.34 13.75 2.24
CA GLY A 253 -16.85 14.82 3.13
C GLY A 253 -16.17 14.32 4.41
N ARG A 254 -16.20 13.01 4.68
CA ARG A 254 -15.54 12.34 5.82
C ARG A 254 -14.35 11.47 5.39
N ILE A 255 -13.94 11.58 4.13
CA ILE A 255 -12.72 10.96 3.61
C ILE A 255 -11.71 12.08 3.42
N LEU A 256 -10.68 12.11 4.27
CA LEU A 256 -9.71 13.19 4.37
C LEU A 256 -8.31 12.71 3.94
N PRO A 257 -7.85 13.07 2.73
CA PRO A 257 -6.45 12.97 2.37
C PRO A 257 -5.62 13.89 3.28
N LEU A 258 -4.52 13.37 3.83
CA LEU A 258 -3.64 14.15 4.70
C LEU A 258 -2.66 15.03 3.92
N HIS A 259 -2.40 14.74 2.65
CA HIS A 259 -1.65 15.66 1.79
C HIS A 259 -2.41 16.97 1.63
N GLY A 260 -1.73 18.10 1.83
CA GLY A 260 -2.33 19.42 1.78
C GLY A 260 -3.22 19.76 2.98
N TYR A 261 -3.28 18.92 4.02
CA TYR A 261 -4.05 19.25 5.23
C TYR A 261 -3.39 20.38 6.00
N GLN A 262 -4.18 21.39 6.39
CA GLN A 262 -3.69 22.57 7.11
C GLN A 262 -3.46 22.24 8.58
N THR A 263 -2.20 22.31 9.00
CA THR A 263 -1.79 22.07 10.39
C THR A 263 -1.30 23.33 11.08
N GLY A 264 -0.84 24.33 10.32
CA GLY A 264 -0.11 25.48 10.84
C GLY A 264 1.38 25.16 11.06
N THR A 265 2.07 25.99 11.85
CA THR A 265 3.53 25.91 12.00
C THR A 265 4.01 24.86 13.00
N TRP A 266 3.12 24.17 13.71
CA TRP A 266 3.52 23.17 14.70
C TRP A 266 3.97 21.85 14.07
N TYR A 267 3.49 21.53 12.86
CA TYR A 267 3.80 20.27 12.20
C TYR A 267 5.23 20.30 11.65
N PRO A 268 6.15 19.42 12.10
CA PRO A 268 7.59 19.59 11.82
C PRO A 268 7.97 19.62 10.34
N PHE A 269 7.23 18.90 9.49
CA PHE A 269 7.52 18.78 8.06
C PHE A 269 6.57 19.63 7.21
N HIS A 270 6.03 20.71 7.77
CA HIS A 270 5.05 21.52 7.05
C HIS A 270 5.69 22.26 5.87
N LYS A 271 4.90 22.50 4.83
CA LYS A 271 5.20 23.46 3.77
C LYS A 271 4.07 24.48 3.73
N ASN A 272 4.39 25.74 4.01
CA ASN A 272 3.39 26.82 4.14
C ASN A 272 2.23 26.47 5.10
N GLY A 273 2.52 25.81 6.23
CA GLY A 273 1.52 25.42 7.22
C GLY A 273 0.63 24.22 6.82
N HIS A 274 0.99 23.49 5.76
CA HIS A 274 0.27 22.29 5.33
C HIS A 274 1.18 21.05 5.36
N ILE A 275 0.59 19.86 5.46
CA ILE A 275 1.33 18.59 5.33
C ILE A 275 1.71 18.40 3.86
N ASP A 276 3.00 18.46 3.54
CA ASP A 276 3.51 18.26 2.17
C ASP A 276 3.65 16.77 1.83
N ASP A 277 4.41 16.03 2.65
CA ASP A 277 4.50 14.57 2.51
C ASP A 277 3.59 13.88 3.53
N PRO A 278 2.46 13.27 3.11
CA PRO A 278 1.59 12.55 4.02
C PRO A 278 2.30 11.40 4.72
N LYS A 279 3.36 10.79 4.15
CA LYS A 279 4.07 9.68 4.82
C LYS A 279 4.72 10.12 6.13
N SER A 280 5.05 11.40 6.27
CA SER A 280 5.59 11.96 7.51
C SER A 280 4.62 11.87 8.70
N THR A 281 3.31 11.68 8.47
CA THR A 281 2.31 11.62 9.55
C THR A 281 2.53 10.45 10.49
N ALA A 282 3.08 9.34 10.01
CA ALA A 282 3.42 8.18 10.83
C ALA A 282 4.53 8.51 11.84
N SER A 283 5.60 9.18 11.38
CA SER A 283 6.70 9.63 12.23
C SER A 283 6.26 10.69 13.23
N VAL A 284 5.41 11.64 12.80
CA VAL A 284 4.84 12.65 13.70
C VAL A 284 3.92 12.02 14.76
N GLY A 285 3.10 11.02 14.39
CA GLY A 285 2.28 10.27 15.35
C GLY A 285 3.11 9.53 16.40
N ALA A 286 4.22 8.92 16.00
CA ALA A 286 5.16 8.28 16.93
C ALA A 286 5.81 9.31 17.88
N MET A 287 6.23 10.46 17.34
CA MET A 287 6.76 11.57 18.14
C MET A 287 5.72 12.07 19.17
N LEU A 288 4.48 12.32 18.74
CA LEU A 288 3.40 12.75 19.64
C LEU A 288 3.15 11.72 20.75
N THR A 289 3.15 10.44 20.42
CA THR A 289 3.03 9.35 21.40
C THR A 289 4.16 9.41 22.42
N GLN A 290 5.41 9.56 21.98
CA GLN A 290 6.56 9.66 22.88
C GLN A 290 6.50 10.91 23.78
N LEU A 291 6.16 12.06 23.21
CA LEU A 291 6.04 13.31 23.96
C LEU A 291 4.90 13.27 24.99
N CYS A 292 3.77 12.61 24.66
CA CYS A 292 2.68 12.40 25.61
C CYS A 292 3.08 11.46 26.75
N ALA A 293 3.82 10.39 26.45
CA ALA A 293 4.33 9.47 27.47
C ALA A 293 5.27 10.18 28.47
N ASN A 294 5.97 11.22 28.02
CA ASN A 294 6.86 12.05 28.83
C ASN A 294 6.20 13.33 29.37
N HIS A 295 4.88 13.47 29.27
CA HIS A 295 4.13 14.65 29.71
C HIS A 295 4.66 15.99 29.15
N SER A 296 5.24 15.96 27.94
CA SER A 296 5.96 17.09 27.34
C SER A 296 5.08 18.00 26.47
N ILE A 297 3.80 17.68 26.28
CA ILE A 297 2.85 18.51 25.51
C ILE A 297 1.83 19.12 26.46
N PRO A 298 1.85 20.46 26.66
CA PRO A 298 0.85 21.14 27.46
C PRO A 298 -0.56 20.98 26.89
N ASN A 299 -1.56 20.80 27.76
CA ASN A 299 -2.99 20.77 27.41
C ASN A 299 -3.40 19.69 26.39
N PHE A 300 -2.56 18.68 26.16
CA PHE A 300 -2.87 17.53 25.31
C PHE A 300 -2.52 16.24 26.05
N HIS A 301 -3.54 15.60 26.62
CA HIS A 301 -3.39 14.41 27.45
C HIS A 301 -3.86 13.18 26.69
N PHE A 302 -2.93 12.37 26.18
CA PHE A 302 -3.21 11.15 25.44
C PHE A 302 -2.68 9.92 26.19
N ARG A 303 -3.55 8.94 26.48
CA ARG A 303 -3.18 7.74 27.25
C ARG A 303 -2.48 6.71 26.36
N THR A 304 -1.20 6.92 26.12
CA THR A 304 -0.35 6.08 25.25
C THR A 304 -0.31 4.62 25.69
N SER A 305 -0.36 4.35 27.00
CA SER A 305 -0.35 2.99 27.58
C SER A 305 -1.58 2.14 27.23
N ALA A 306 -2.65 2.76 26.70
CA ALA A 306 -3.82 2.04 26.20
C ALA A 306 -3.60 1.43 24.80
N LEU A 307 -2.59 1.89 24.06
CA LEU A 307 -2.19 1.29 22.78
C LEU A 307 -1.40 0.00 23.03
N LYS A 308 -2.08 -1.14 22.97
CA LYS A 308 -1.46 -2.46 23.14
C LYS A 308 -1.41 -3.21 21.80
N PRO A 309 -0.25 -3.77 21.41
CA PRO A 309 -0.18 -4.65 20.25
C PRO A 309 -0.94 -5.94 20.52
N TYR A 310 -1.60 -6.48 19.50
CA TYR A 310 -2.20 -7.81 19.51
C TYR A 310 -1.95 -8.49 18.15
N SER A 311 -2.01 -9.82 18.13
CA SER A 311 -1.84 -10.59 16.90
C SER A 311 -3.09 -10.51 16.02
N THR A 312 -2.91 -10.27 14.72
CA THR A 312 -4.00 -10.32 13.72
C THR A 312 -4.25 -11.74 13.20
N ILE A 313 -3.44 -12.72 13.61
CA ILE A 313 -3.58 -14.12 13.22
C ILE A 313 -4.85 -14.70 13.84
N ARG A 314 -5.87 -14.96 13.02
CA ARG A 314 -7.13 -15.60 13.42
C ARG A 314 -7.34 -16.95 12.76
N HIS A 315 -6.86 -17.10 11.53
CA HIS A 315 -6.99 -18.33 10.75
C HIS A 315 -5.64 -18.68 10.14
N ILE A 316 -5.17 -19.91 10.33
CA ILE A 316 -3.93 -20.42 9.73
C ILE A 316 -4.29 -21.61 8.84
N GLY A 317 -3.70 -21.66 7.65
CA GLY A 317 -3.95 -22.73 6.70
C GLY A 317 -2.91 -22.78 5.58
N THR A 318 -3.13 -23.70 4.65
CA THR A 318 -2.36 -23.75 3.41
C THR A 318 -2.69 -22.53 2.55
N ILE A 319 -1.65 -21.82 2.11
CA ILE A 319 -1.77 -20.63 1.29
C ILE A 319 -1.34 -20.94 -0.16
N ASP A 320 -2.15 -20.52 -1.12
CA ASP A 320 -1.86 -20.71 -2.54
C ASP A 320 -0.90 -19.65 -3.11
N MET A 321 -0.63 -19.72 -4.41
CA MET A 321 0.27 -18.77 -5.10
C MET A 321 -0.33 -17.36 -5.23
N ASP A 322 -1.65 -17.24 -5.17
CA ASP A 322 -2.38 -15.98 -5.19
C ASP A 322 -2.54 -15.37 -3.77
N ASN A 323 -1.86 -15.98 -2.79
CA ASN A 323 -1.91 -15.62 -1.37
C ASN A 323 -3.33 -15.67 -0.78
N LEU A 324 -4.13 -16.67 -1.18
CA LEU A 324 -5.43 -16.97 -0.61
C LEU A 324 -5.39 -18.27 0.20
N ILE A 325 -6.25 -18.36 1.21
CA ILE A 325 -6.47 -19.57 2.01
C ILE A 325 -7.94 -19.93 1.84
N ARG A 326 -8.25 -21.05 1.19
CA ARG A 326 -9.65 -21.50 1.05
C ARG A 326 -10.15 -22.03 2.38
N SER A 327 -11.46 -22.05 2.59
CA SER A 327 -12.04 -22.50 3.87
C SER A 327 -11.68 -23.95 4.20
N ALA A 328 -11.57 -24.80 3.18
CA ALA A 328 -11.17 -26.20 3.32
C ALA A 328 -9.69 -26.36 3.70
N ASP A 329 -8.86 -25.36 3.43
CA ASP A 329 -7.41 -25.38 3.66
C ASP A 329 -7.02 -24.77 5.01
N ILE A 330 -7.99 -24.27 5.79
CA ILE A 330 -7.75 -23.74 7.13
C ILE A 330 -7.57 -24.92 8.12
N VAL A 331 -6.42 -24.93 8.78
CA VAL A 331 -6.09 -25.91 9.83
C VAL A 331 -6.54 -25.40 11.20
N TYR A 332 -6.30 -24.12 11.49
CA TYR A 332 -6.66 -23.50 12.77
C TYR A 332 -7.61 -22.33 12.53
N ARG A 333 -8.75 -22.33 13.22
CA ARG A 333 -9.78 -21.28 13.14
C ARG A 333 -9.90 -20.51 14.45
N HIS A 334 -10.33 -19.26 14.35
CA HIS A 334 -10.67 -18.40 15.49
C HIS A 334 -9.58 -18.29 16.57
N ILE A 335 -8.31 -18.33 16.17
CA ILE A 335 -7.14 -18.18 17.05
C ILE A 335 -7.30 -16.91 17.89
N GLU A 336 -7.17 -17.03 19.19
CA GLU A 336 -7.23 -15.89 20.11
C GLU A 336 -5.83 -15.36 20.41
N SER A 337 -5.74 -14.09 20.78
CA SER A 337 -4.47 -13.50 21.23
C SER A 337 -4.62 -12.93 22.63
N GLU A 338 -3.74 -13.35 23.52
CA GLU A 338 -3.71 -12.93 24.92
C GLU A 338 -2.25 -12.69 25.32
N ASN A 339 -1.98 -11.56 25.99
CA ASN A 339 -0.65 -11.20 26.50
C ASN A 339 0.50 -11.30 25.47
N GLY A 340 0.22 -10.95 24.20
CA GLY A 340 1.20 -10.99 23.12
C GLY A 340 1.48 -12.38 22.55
N GLN A 341 0.74 -13.40 22.99
CA GLN A 341 0.82 -14.77 22.46
C GLN A 341 -0.47 -15.12 21.72
N ILE A 342 -0.39 -16.11 20.83
CA ILE A 342 -1.56 -16.72 20.21
C ILE A 342 -1.93 -17.99 20.96
N LYS A 343 -3.22 -18.26 21.09
CA LYS A 343 -3.76 -19.50 21.65
C LYS A 343 -4.43 -20.28 20.53
N LEU A 344 -3.83 -21.43 20.20
CA LEU A 344 -4.39 -22.32 19.18
C LEU A 344 -5.65 -23.01 19.71
N PRO A 345 -6.65 -23.27 18.85
CA PRO A 345 -7.83 -24.02 19.24
C PRO A 345 -7.43 -25.46 19.58
N THR A 346 -7.91 -25.94 20.73
CA THR A 346 -7.66 -27.30 21.23
C THR A 346 -8.90 -28.17 21.11
N PHE A 347 -8.72 -29.46 20.87
CA PHE A 347 -9.77 -30.47 20.99
C PHE A 347 -9.29 -31.61 21.88
N THR A 348 -10.24 -32.35 22.44
CA THR A 348 -9.95 -33.55 23.22
C THR A 348 -9.81 -34.73 22.28
N ASP A 349 -8.65 -35.39 22.31
CA ASP A 349 -8.40 -36.56 21.49
C ASP A 349 -9.07 -37.83 22.04
N GLU A 350 -8.89 -38.95 21.35
CA GLU A 350 -9.43 -40.26 21.74
C GLU A 350 -8.92 -40.78 23.09
N ASN A 351 -7.80 -40.26 23.58
CA ASN A 351 -7.19 -40.60 24.87
C ASN A 351 -7.66 -39.66 26.00
N GLY A 352 -8.49 -38.67 25.70
CA GLY A 352 -8.95 -37.67 26.67
C GLY A 352 -7.96 -36.53 26.91
N GLU A 353 -6.90 -36.41 26.11
CA GLU A 353 -5.92 -35.34 26.24
C GLU A 353 -6.30 -34.14 25.37
N ASN A 354 -6.10 -32.92 25.89
CA ASN A 354 -6.30 -31.71 25.09
C ASN A 354 -5.09 -31.47 24.19
N THR A 355 -5.32 -31.54 22.88
CA THR A 355 -4.28 -31.35 21.86
C THR A 355 -4.74 -30.36 20.79
N THR A 356 -3.86 -30.07 19.82
CA THR A 356 -4.12 -29.18 18.68
C THR A 356 -4.05 -29.97 17.37
N GLN A 357 -4.73 -29.47 16.33
CA GLN A 357 -4.76 -30.13 15.03
C GLN A 357 -3.35 -30.22 14.44
N SER A 358 -2.91 -31.41 14.02
CA SER A 358 -1.62 -31.55 13.34
C SER A 358 -1.68 -31.03 11.91
N ILE A 359 -0.63 -30.33 11.46
CA ILE A 359 -0.47 -29.93 10.06
C ILE A 359 0.09 -31.12 9.28
N ILE A 360 -0.68 -31.63 8.32
CA ILE A 360 -0.28 -32.78 7.50
C ILE A 360 0.48 -32.29 6.27
N MET A 361 1.77 -32.61 6.19
CA MET A 361 2.62 -32.28 5.04
C MET A 361 2.68 -33.48 4.07
N ARG A 362 2.14 -33.32 2.86
CA ARG A 362 2.17 -34.33 1.78
C ARG A 362 3.19 -34.03 0.67
N GLY A 363 3.83 -32.87 0.74
CA GLY A 363 4.79 -32.31 -0.21
C GLY A 363 5.26 -30.97 0.34
N ASP A 364 5.96 -30.18 -0.47
CA ASP A 364 6.26 -28.79 -0.13
C ASP A 364 4.97 -28.04 0.22
N LEU A 365 4.94 -27.39 1.39
CA LEU A 365 3.76 -26.76 1.95
C LEU A 365 4.03 -25.30 2.25
N ARG A 366 3.20 -24.40 1.72
CA ARG A 366 3.18 -22.99 2.12
C ARG A 366 2.07 -22.79 3.13
N LEU A 367 2.42 -22.31 4.31
CA LEU A 367 1.48 -21.92 5.36
C LEU A 367 1.34 -20.40 5.36
N GLY A 368 0.12 -19.93 5.56
CA GLY A 368 -0.19 -18.52 5.74
C GLY A 368 -1.24 -18.31 6.82
N TYR A 369 -1.56 -17.04 7.05
CA TYR A 369 -2.65 -16.66 7.94
C TYR A 369 -3.50 -15.53 7.37
N ARG A 370 -4.72 -15.42 7.87
CA ARG A 370 -5.59 -14.25 7.65
C ARG A 370 -6.41 -13.92 8.88
N GLN A 371 -6.82 -12.65 8.99
CA GLN A 371 -7.62 -12.18 10.12
C GLN A 371 -9.12 -12.46 9.96
N LEU A 372 -9.69 -12.22 8.78
CA LEU A 372 -11.12 -12.41 8.53
C LEU A 372 -11.42 -13.81 7.98
N ASP A 373 -12.60 -14.35 8.31
CA ASP A 373 -13.07 -15.64 7.79
C ASP A 373 -13.81 -15.45 6.45
N ALA A 374 -13.13 -14.84 5.48
CA ALA A 374 -13.66 -14.64 4.14
C ALA A 374 -12.63 -15.12 3.11
N GLU A 375 -13.01 -16.01 2.19
CA GLU A 375 -12.10 -16.62 1.22
C GLU A 375 -11.32 -15.62 0.37
N ARG A 376 -11.99 -14.53 -0.01
CA ARG A 376 -11.39 -13.42 -0.79
C ARG A 376 -10.41 -12.55 0.00
N TRP A 377 -10.38 -12.66 1.33
CA TRP A 377 -9.48 -11.85 2.16
C TRP A 377 -8.06 -12.35 1.98
N ALA A 378 -7.18 -11.46 1.50
CA ALA A 378 -5.79 -11.83 1.24
C ALA A 378 -5.12 -12.32 2.52
N ALA A 379 -4.34 -13.38 2.38
CA ALA A 379 -3.57 -13.97 3.45
C ALA A 379 -2.11 -13.56 3.36
N ALA A 380 -1.43 -13.56 4.50
CA ALA A 380 0.00 -13.33 4.59
C ALA A 380 0.74 -14.67 4.67
N PRO A 381 1.78 -14.90 3.84
CA PRO A 381 2.65 -16.05 3.99
C PRO A 381 3.34 -16.04 5.36
N LEU A 382 3.38 -17.21 6.01
CA LEU A 382 3.98 -17.42 7.32
C LEU A 382 5.24 -18.28 7.23
N TYR A 383 5.12 -19.50 6.69
CA TYR A 383 6.23 -20.45 6.54
C TYR A 383 6.16 -21.19 5.20
N THR A 384 7.32 -21.63 4.71
CA THR A 384 7.41 -22.63 3.64
C THR A 384 8.14 -23.84 4.21
N LEU A 385 7.48 -24.99 4.23
CA LEU A 385 8.00 -26.26 4.71
C LEU A 385 8.41 -27.10 3.48
N ARG A 386 9.63 -27.66 3.51
CA ARG A 386 10.17 -28.51 2.45
C ARG A 386 10.75 -29.78 3.05
N PHE A 387 10.62 -30.91 2.34
CA PHE A 387 11.36 -32.11 2.71
C PHE A 387 12.82 -31.91 2.28
N SER A 388 13.73 -31.91 3.26
CA SER A 388 15.18 -31.86 3.03
C SER A 388 15.78 -33.24 2.82
#